data_AF-A0A7K9VIU7-F1
#
_entry.id   AF-A0A7K9VIU7-F1
#
_cell.length_a   1.000
_cell.length_b   1.000
_cell.length_c   1.000
_cell.angle_alpha   90.00
_cell.angle_beta   90.00
_cell.angle_gamma   90.00
#
_symmetry.space_group_name_H-M   'P 1'
#
loop_
_entity.id
_entity.type
_entity.pdbx_description
1 polymer ?
#
loop_
_entity_poly.entity_id
_entity_poly.type
_entity_poly.pdbx_seq_one_letter_code
_entity_poly.pdbx_strand_id
1 'polypeptide(L)' 'RRYLEKSGVLDTLTKVLVALYEEPEKPNSALDFLKHHLGASAPDNPEIEALRLEVAEMKEKYEAVLEENKKLKTKVKVY' A
#
# COMPACT_ATOMS: atom_id res chain seq x y z
N ARG A 1 -6.97 -13.06 23.53
CA ARG A 1 -7.99 -13.45 22.51
C ARG A 1 -8.71 -12.23 21.94
N ARG A 2 -9.66 -11.59 22.64
CA ARG A 2 -10.40 -10.40 22.14
C ARG A 2 -9.54 -9.28 21.54
N TYR A 3 -8.38 -9.00 22.14
CA TYR A 3 -7.43 -8.01 21.62
C TYR A 3 -6.96 -8.36 20.20
N LEU A 4 -6.53 -9.61 19.99
CA LEU A 4 -6.03 -10.10 18.70
C LEU A 4 -7.13 -10.26 17.66
N GLU A 5 -8.36 -10.52 18.09
CA GLU A 5 -9.54 -10.55 17.22
C GLU A 5 -9.88 -9.13 16.74
N LYS A 6 -9.92 -8.16 17.67
CA LYS A 6 -10.21 -6.75 17.34
C LYS A 6 -9.13 -6.09 16.49
N SER A 7 -7.88 -6.47 16.66
CA SER A 7 -6.75 -5.92 15.89
C SER A 7 -6.55 -6.63 14.55
N GLY A 8 -7.40 -7.59 14.16
CA GLY A 8 -7.30 -8.33 12.90
C GLY A 8 -6.18 -9.37 12.82
N VAL A 9 -5.34 -9.50 13.86
CA VAL A 9 -4.16 -10.38 13.87
C VAL A 9 -4.56 -11.84 13.66
N LEU A 10 -5.66 -12.28 14.27
CA LEU A 10 -6.13 -13.67 14.10
C LEU A 10 -6.65 -13.95 12.69
N ASP A 11 -7.29 -12.98 12.04
CA ASP A 11 -7.75 -13.11 10.67
C ASP A 11 -6.58 -13.21 9.69
N THR A 12 -5.58 -12.33 9.83
CA THR A 12 -4.35 -12.38 9.04
C THR A 12 -3.60 -13.70 9.20
N LEU A 13 -3.40 -14.16 10.44
CA LEU A 13 -2.75 -15.45 10.70
C LEU A 13 -3.53 -16.62 10.07
N THR A 14 -4.86 -16.58 10.14
CA THR A 14 -5.72 -17.60 9.54
C THR A 14 -5.56 -17.62 8.01
N LYS A 15 -5.62 -16.46 7.36
CA LYS A 15 -5.45 -16.33 5.90
C LYS A 15 -4.09 -16.84 5.42
N VAL A 16 -3.01 -16.48 6.11
CA VAL A 16 -1.66 -16.93 5.74
C VAL A 16 -1.50 -18.45 5.94
N LEU A 17 -2.09 -19.02 6.99
CA LEU A 17 -2.09 -20.47 7.19
C LEU A 17 -2.91 -21.19 6.12
N VAL A 18 -4.09 -20.67 5.75
CA VAL A 18 -4.91 -21.22 4.66
C VAL A 18 -4.12 -21.21 3.35
N ALA A 19 -3.50 -20.09 2.99
CA ALA A 19 -2.66 -20.00 1.79
C ALA A 19 -1.52 -21.04 1.79
N LEU A 20 -0.83 -21.21 2.92
CA LEU A 20 0.20 -22.24 3.05
C LEU A 20 -0.35 -23.66 2.85
N TYR A 21 -1.56 -23.95 3.34
CA TYR A 21 -2.20 -25.27 3.18
C TYR A 21 -2.78 -25.49 1.78
N GLU A 22 -3.19 -24.44 1.07
CA GLU A 22 -3.70 -24.49 -0.29
C GLU A 22 -2.60 -24.54 -1.35
N GLU A 23 -1.36 -24.18 -1.01
CA GLU A 23 -0.24 -24.19 -1.95
C GLU A 23 -0.03 -25.60 -2.55
N PRO A 24 -0.13 -25.75 -3.90
CA PRO A 24 -0.02 -27.05 -4.58
C PRO A 24 1.36 -27.68 -4.42
N GLU A 25 2.42 -26.85 -4.40
CA GLU A 25 3.77 -27.28 -4.05
C GLU A 25 4.16 -26.70 -2.68
N LYS A 26 4.14 -27.56 -1.65
CA LYS A 26 4.46 -27.12 -0.29
C LYS A 26 5.88 -26.54 -0.25
N PRO A 27 6.07 -25.34 0.32
CA PRO A 27 7.39 -24.74 0.40
C PRO A 27 8.31 -25.61 1.28
N ASN A 28 9.59 -25.69 0.91
CA ASN A 28 10.61 -26.40 1.67
C ASN A 28 10.74 -25.91 3.12
N SER A 29 10.38 -24.64 3.36
CA SER A 29 10.35 -24.02 4.68
C SER A 29 9.02 -23.29 4.90
N ALA A 30 8.12 -23.91 5.65
CA ALA A 30 6.86 -23.29 6.06
C ALA A 30 7.06 -22.02 6.89
N LEU A 31 8.13 -21.96 7.69
CA LEU A 31 8.46 -20.79 8.51
C LEU A 31 8.88 -19.60 7.65
N ASP A 32 9.63 -19.83 6.58
CA ASP A 32 10.04 -18.73 5.70
C ASP A 32 8.89 -18.24 4.83
N PHE A 33 8.00 -19.15 4.40
CA PHE A 33 6.72 -18.76 3.79
C PHE A 33 5.91 -17.85 4.72
N LEU A 34 5.77 -18.23 5.99
CA LEU A 34 5.05 -17.44 6.98
C LEU A 34 5.68 -16.06 7.20
N LYS A 35 7.01 -15.98 7.35
CA LYS A 35 7.73 -14.70 7.53
C LYS A 35 7.50 -13.76 6.34
N HIS A 36 7.64 -14.29 5.12
CA HIS A 36 7.44 -13.50 3.91
C HIS A 36 5.99 -13.02 3.79
N HIS A 37 5.04 -13.93 3.95
CA HIS A 37 3.62 -13.61 3.81
C HIS A 37 3.09 -12.76 4.95
N LEU A 38 3.57 -12.87 6.18
CA LEU A 38 3.17 -11.97 7.27
C LEU A 38 3.77 -10.57 7.12
N GLY A 39 4.97 -10.45 6.55
CA GLY A 39 5.57 -9.16 6.20
C GLY A 39 4.83 -8.47 5.04
N ALA A 40 4.36 -9.25 4.07
CA ALA A 40 3.56 -8.76 2.94
C ALA A 40 2.06 -8.59 3.25
N SER A 41 1.53 -9.37 4.21
CA SER A 41 0.14 -9.31 4.70
C SER A 41 -0.03 -8.37 5.88
N ALA A 42 0.98 -7.52 6.17
CA ALA A 42 0.69 -6.31 6.93
C ALA A 42 -0.48 -5.64 6.19
N PRO A 43 -1.67 -5.51 6.83
CA PRO A 43 -2.78 -4.82 6.20
C PRO A 43 -2.21 -3.50 5.71
N ASP A 44 -2.43 -3.14 4.44
CA ASP A 44 -2.16 -1.78 3.98
C ASP A 44 -2.84 -0.89 5.02
N ASN A 45 -2.01 -0.30 5.89
CA ASN A 45 -2.48 0.45 7.04
C ASN A 45 -3.42 1.49 6.44
N PRO A 46 -4.66 1.67 6.93
CA PRO A 46 -5.54 2.71 6.40
C PRO A 46 -4.84 4.08 6.33
N GLU A 47 -3.84 4.30 7.18
CA GLU A 47 -2.91 5.43 7.12
C GLU A 47 -1.97 5.40 5.89
N ILE A 48 -1.43 4.23 5.50
CA ILE A 48 -0.65 4.06 4.26
C ILE A 48 -1.52 4.33 3.03
N GLU A 49 -2.76 3.84 2.99
CA GLU A 49 -3.68 4.15 1.88
C GLU A 49 -4.06 5.63 1.83
N ALA A 50 -4.33 6.24 3.00
CA ALA A 50 -4.55 7.68 3.09
C ALA A 50 -3.32 8.49 2.61
N LEU A 51 -2.12 8.08 3.00
CA LEU A 51 -0.87 8.70 2.55
C LEU A 51 -0.66 8.51 1.04
N ARG A 52 -0.98 7.34 0.48
CA ARG A 52 -0.91 7.10 -0.98
C ARG A 52 -1.86 8.02 -1.73
N LEU A 53 -3.08 8.19 -1.23
CA LEU A 53 -4.07 9.11 -1.81
C LEU A 53 -3.60 10.56 -1.73
N GLU A 54 -3.10 11.01 -0.58
CA GLU A 54 -2.58 12.36 -0.39
C GLU A 54 -1.40 12.65 -1.33
N VAL A 55 -0.49 11.68 -1.51
CA VAL A 55 0.62 11.79 -2.47
C VAL A 55 0.11 11.91 -3.91
N ALA A 56 -0.93 11.17 -4.28
CA ALA A 56 -1.53 11.25 -5.61
C ALA A 56 -2.17 12.63 -5.86
N GLU A 57 -2.97 13.12 -4.92
CA GLU A 57 -3.61 14.45 -5.00
C GLU A 57 -2.57 15.58 -5.06
N MET A 58 -1.49 15.47 -4.28
CA MET A 58 -0.41 16.46 -4.27
C MET A 58 0.34 16.49 -5.60
N LYS A 59 0.57 15.33 -6.22
CA LYS A 59 1.19 15.27 -7.55
C LYS A 59 0.30 15.92 -8.61
N GLU A 60 -1.00 15.65 -8.60
CA GLU A 60 -1.94 16.25 -9.55
C GLU A 60 -1.96 17.79 -9.42
N LYS A 61 -2.06 18.31 -8.19
CA LYS A 61 -2.01 19.75 -7.92
C LYS A 61 -0.68 20.37 -8.37
N TYR A 62 0.44 19.69 -8.12
CA TYR A 62 1.76 20.14 -8.52
C TYR A 62 1.90 20.25 -10.04
N GLU A 63 1.43 19.25 -10.78
CA GLU A 63 1.43 19.26 -12.25
C GLU A 63 0.55 20.37 -12.82
N ALA A 64 -0.64 20.58 -12.25
CA ALA A 64 -1.54 21.66 -12.67
C ALA A 64 -0.89 23.05 -12.50
N VAL A 65 -0.24 23.28 -11.35
CA VAL A 65 0.47 24.53 -11.06
C VAL A 65 1.67 24.71 -11.99
N LEU A 66 2.43 23.65 -12.28
CA LEU A 66 3.54 23.71 -13.24
C LEU A 66 3.08 24.09 -14.64
N GLU A 67 1.96 23.53 -15.10
CA GLU A 67 1.41 23.83 -16.42
C GLU A 67 0.88 25.27 -16.49
N GLU A 68 0.22 25.76 -15.44
CA GLU A 68 -0.19 27.16 -15.35
C GLU A 68 1.03 28.10 -15.35
N ASN A 69 2.06 27.78 -14.57
CA ASN A 69 3.29 28.57 -14.51
C ASN A 69 3.97 28.65 -15.89
N LYS A 70 3.99 27.54 -16.63
CA LYS A 70 4.52 27.47 -18.00
C LYS A 70 3.71 28.34 -18.97
N LYS A 71 2.37 28.31 -18.87
CA LYS A 71 1.48 29.17 -19.68
C LYS A 71 1.71 30.65 -19.38
N LEU A 72 1.78 31.02 -18.10
CA LEU A 72 2.03 32.39 -17.68
C LEU A 72 3.41 32.90 -18.12
N LYS A 73 4.47 32.11 -17.93
CA LYS A 73 5.82 32.43 -18.41
C LYS A 73 5.87 32.66 -19.92
N THR A 74 5.13 31.86 -20.69
CA THR A 74 5.02 32.05 -22.15
C THR A 74 4.33 33.37 -22.46
N LYS A 75 3.20 33.69 -21.82
CA LYS A 75 2.50 34.97 -22.02
C LYS A 75 3.37 36.17 -21.69
N VAL A 76 4.09 36.14 -20.56
CA VAL A 76 4.99 37.24 -20.16
C VAL A 76 6.11 37.45 -21.16
N LYS A 77 6.65 36.40 -21.78
CA LYS A 77 7.71 36.53 -22.81
C LYS A 77 7.23 37.12 -24.14
N VAL A 78 5.92 37.11 -24.40
CA VAL A 78 5.32 37.62 -25.64
C VAL A 78 5.03 39.13 -25.55
N TYR A 79 4.99 39.69 -24.34
CA TYR A 79 4.92 41.13 -24.08
C TYR A 79 6.31 41.72 -23.85
#